data_AF-A0A952HBJ0-F1
#
_entry.id   AF-A0A952HBJ0-F1
#
_cell.length_a   1.000
_cell.length_b   1.000
_cell.length_c   1.000
_cell.angle_alpha   90.00
_cell.angle_beta   90.00
_cell.angle_gamma   90.00
#
_symmetry.space_group_name_H-M   'P 1'
#
loop_
_entity.id
_entity.type
_entity.pdbx_description
1 polymer ?
#
loop_
_entity_poly.entity_id
_entity_poly.type
_entity_poly.pdbx_seq_one_letter_code
_entity_poly.pdbx_strand_id
1 'polypeptide(L)'
;MTPSDEPPRPRTGAAVAVLSLGTLLNPLNSSMIAVALVPLQHDFRVDVTAVTWVITSFYLASAAGQPLMGRLADRFGPRRLFLFGMLVVALACAITPFAGSFAAVCAGRVALAI
;
A
#
# COMPACT_ATOMS: atom_id res chain seq x y z
N MET A 1 -7.87 21.20 -44.16
CA MET A 1 -7.62 20.52 -42.88
C MET A 1 -7.79 21.54 -41.78
N THR A 2 -8.92 21.50 -41.07
CA THR A 2 -9.22 22.38 -39.95
C THR A 2 -8.59 21.81 -38.66
N PRO A 3 -8.23 22.64 -37.67
CA PRO A 3 -7.63 22.19 -36.39
C PRO A 3 -8.52 21.30 -35.51
N SER A 4 -9.65 20.81 -36.02
CA SER A 4 -10.71 20.09 -35.30
C SER A 4 -10.60 18.56 -35.36
N ASP A 5 -9.59 18.01 -36.05
CA ASP A 5 -9.36 16.58 -36.22
C ASP A 5 -8.23 16.01 -35.33
N GLU A 6 -7.81 16.73 -34.28
CA GLU A 6 -6.86 16.18 -33.30
C GLU A 6 -7.59 15.10 -32.47
N PRO A 7 -7.19 13.82 -32.52
CA PRO A 7 -7.82 12.79 -31.71
C PRO A 7 -7.71 13.20 -30.22
N PRO A 8 -8.77 12.99 -29.40
CA PRO A 8 -8.75 13.41 -28.01
C PRO A 8 -7.50 12.85 -27.33
N ARG A 9 -6.63 13.76 -26.86
CA ARG A 9 -5.37 13.37 -26.22
C ARG A 9 -5.69 12.33 -25.16
N PRO A 10 -5.06 11.15 -25.18
CA PRO A 10 -5.32 10.15 -24.17
C PRO A 10 -5.11 10.81 -22.80
N ARG A 11 -5.95 10.48 -21.82
CA ARG A 11 -5.95 11.03 -20.45
C ARG A 11 -4.68 10.62 -19.65
N THR A 12 -3.55 10.50 -20.32
CA THR A 12 -2.24 10.08 -19.82
C THR A 12 -1.79 10.96 -18.66
N GLY A 13 -2.04 12.27 -18.71
CA GLY A 13 -1.71 13.17 -17.60
C GLY A 13 -2.44 12.82 -16.29
N ALA A 14 -3.73 12.51 -16.37
CA ALA A 14 -4.50 12.08 -15.20
C ALA A 14 -4.07 10.69 -14.70
N ALA A 15 -3.76 9.77 -15.61
CA ALA A 15 -3.26 8.44 -15.25
C ALA A 15 -1.90 8.51 -14.55
N VAL A 16 -0.98 9.34 -15.06
CA VAL A 16 0.34 9.57 -14.45
C VAL A 16 0.17 10.21 -13.07
N ALA A 17 -0.68 11.23 -12.93
CA ALA A 17 -0.93 11.86 -11.64
C ALA A 17 -1.45 10.87 -10.59
N VAL A 18 -2.42 10.02 -10.96
CA VAL A 18 -2.96 8.97 -10.08
C VAL A 18 -1.89 7.95 -9.70
N LEU A 19 -1.04 7.54 -10.66
CA LEU A 19 0.05 6.59 -10.40
C LEU A 19 1.11 7.21 -9.47
N SER A 20 1.48 8.47 -9.69
CA SER A 20 2.40 9.22 -8.84
C SER A 20 1.86 9.38 -7.42
N LEU A 21 0.59 9.74 -7.28
CA LEU A 21 -0.08 9.81 -5.97
C LEU A 21 -0.07 8.46 -5.24
N GLY A 22 -0.35 7.36 -5.96
CA GLY A 22 -0.26 6.01 -5.39
C GLY A 22 1.15 5.69 -4.91
N THR A 23 2.18 5.99 -5.72
CA THR A 23 3.58 5.73 -5.35
C THR A 23 4.05 6.59 -4.17
N LEU A 24 3.53 7.82 -4.03
CA LEU A 24 3.83 8.71 -2.89
C LEU A 24 3.33 8.14 -1.55
N LEU A 25 2.36 7.23 -1.55
CA LEU A 25 1.90 6.57 -0.33
C LEU A 25 2.98 5.71 0.33
N ASN A 26 3.92 5.16 -0.45
CA ASN A 26 4.95 4.29 0.09
C ASN A 26 5.95 5.01 1.04
N PRO A 27 6.59 6.13 0.65
CA PRO A 27 7.45 6.88 1.58
C PRO A 27 6.66 7.51 2.74
N LEU A 28 5.40 7.91 2.52
CA LEU A 28 4.51 8.38 3.60
C LEU A 28 4.27 7.28 4.63
N ASN A 29 3.95 6.07 4.18
CA ASN A 29 3.78 4.90 5.04
C ASN A 29 5.05 4.65 5.85
N SER A 30 6.23 4.56 5.21
CA SER A 30 7.49 4.33 5.93
C SER A 30 7.78 5.39 6.99
N SER A 31 7.50 6.66 6.70
CA SER A 31 7.69 7.77 7.65
C SER A 31 6.73 7.68 8.84
N MET A 32 5.45 7.40 8.58
CA MET A 32 4.43 7.23 9.61
C MET A 32 4.79 6.12 10.59
N ILE A 33 5.29 5.00 10.08
CA ILE A 33 5.65 3.82 10.87
C ILE A 33 6.84 4.11 11.78
N ALA A 34 7.85 4.82 11.27
CA ALA A 34 9.03 5.17 12.06
C ALA A 34 8.66 5.98 13.31
N VAL A 35 7.71 6.91 13.18
CA VAL A 35 7.20 7.71 14.30
C VAL A 35 6.26 6.89 15.20
N ALA A 36 5.48 5.96 14.63
CA ALA A 36 4.52 5.15 15.37
C ALA A 36 5.16 3.98 16.16
N LEU A 37 6.42 3.62 15.90
CA LEU A 37 7.04 2.43 16.49
C LEU A 37 7.16 2.53 18.02
N VAL A 38 7.63 3.67 18.54
CA VAL A 38 7.78 3.89 19.99
C VAL A 38 6.43 3.94 20.71
N PRO A 39 5.41 4.69 20.22
CA PRO A 39 4.05 4.63 20.78
C PRO A 39 3.46 3.21 20.77
N LEU A 40 3.57 2.47 19.66
CA LEU A 40 3.07 1.10 19.57
C LEU A 40 3.73 0.17 20.59
N GLN A 41 5.03 0.32 20.80
CA GLN A 41 5.75 -0.45 21.82
C GLN A 41 5.19 -0.18 23.22
N HIS A 42 4.97 1.09 23.56
CA HIS A 42 4.50 1.52 24.87
C HIS A 42 3.03 1.15 25.12
N ASP A 43 2.16 1.38 24.13
CA ASP A 43 0.72 1.12 24.21
C ASP A 43 0.42 -0.37 24.33
N PHE A 44 1.12 -1.21 23.56
CA PHE A 44 0.96 -2.67 23.63
C PHE A 44 1.88 -3.34 24.67
N ARG A 45 2.76 -2.59 25.33
CA ARG A 45 3.75 -3.07 26.32
C ARG A 45 4.56 -4.27 25.82
N VAL A 46 5.02 -4.20 24.58
CA VAL A 46 5.78 -5.27 23.92
C VAL A 46 7.28 -4.97 23.92
N ASP A 47 8.11 -6.01 23.77
CA ASP A 47 9.55 -5.86 23.63
C ASP A 47 9.95 -5.30 22.26
N VAL A 48 11.17 -4.79 22.14
CA VAL A 48 11.75 -4.23 20.89
C VAL A 48 11.75 -5.27 19.78
N THR A 49 12.04 -6.53 20.12
CA THR A 49 11.99 -7.63 19.15
C THR A 49 10.57 -7.84 18.60
N ALA A 50 9.56 -7.72 19.47
CA ALA A 50 8.17 -7.86 19.05
C ALA A 50 7.75 -6.67 18.18
N VAL A 51 8.00 -5.43 18.59
CA VAL A 51 7.59 -4.24 17.80
C VAL A 51 8.23 -4.19 16.41
N THR A 52 9.44 -4.75 16.25
CA THR A 52 10.13 -4.85 14.95
C THR A 52 9.33 -5.68 13.93
N TRP A 53 8.53 -6.65 14.38
CA TRP A 53 7.68 -7.45 13.48
C TRP A 53 6.63 -6.62 12.72
N VAL A 54 6.28 -5.44 13.21
CA VAL A 54 5.40 -4.51 12.49
C VAL A 54 6.00 -4.10 11.14
N ILE A 55 7.32 -3.91 11.08
CA ILE A 55 8.03 -3.56 9.83
C ILE A 55 8.36 -4.83 9.05
N THR A 56 8.84 -5.88 9.74
CA THR A 56 9.24 -7.14 9.10
C THR A 56 8.07 -7.81 8.38
N SER A 57 6.88 -7.84 8.98
CA SER A 57 5.69 -8.45 8.37
C SER A 57 5.30 -7.78 7.05
N PHE A 58 5.37 -6.44 6.99
CA PHE A 58 5.14 -5.67 5.76
C PHE A 58 6.14 -6.08 4.66
N TYR A 59 7.44 -6.04 4.97
CA TYR A 59 8.46 -6.37 3.97
C TYR A 59 8.42 -7.83 3.53
N LEU A 60 8.15 -8.75 4.45
CA LEU A 60 8.01 -10.16 4.13
C LEU A 60 6.82 -10.41 3.20
N ALA A 61 5.68 -9.79 3.50
CA ALA A 61 4.49 -9.85 2.66
C ALA A 61 4.72 -9.21 1.29
N SER A 62 5.41 -8.06 1.24
CA SER A 62 5.73 -7.38 -0.01
C SER A 62 6.67 -8.23 -0.87
N ALA A 63 7.74 -8.78 -0.29
CA ALA A 63 8.69 -9.64 -0.99
C ALA A 63 8.03 -10.89 -1.58
N ALA A 64 7.09 -11.51 -0.86
CA ALA A 64 6.33 -12.67 -1.35
C ALA A 64 5.23 -12.27 -2.35
N GLY A 65 4.58 -11.11 -2.15
CA GLY A 65 3.43 -10.64 -2.92
C GLY A 65 3.79 -10.00 -4.26
N GLN A 66 4.91 -9.28 -4.35
CA GLN A 66 5.36 -8.61 -5.57
C GLN A 66 5.44 -9.53 -6.80
N PRO A 67 6.07 -10.72 -6.76
CA PRO A 67 6.11 -11.61 -7.92
C PRO A 67 4.72 -12.15 -8.30
N LEU A 68 3.85 -12.40 -7.30
CA LEU A 68 2.48 -12.82 -7.53
C LEU A 68 1.66 -11.72 -8.21
N MET A 69 1.79 -10.49 -7.71
CA MET A 69 1.13 -9.32 -8.29
C MET A 69 1.63 -9.01 -9.70
N GLY A 70 2.92 -9.20 -9.98
CA GLY A 70 3.46 -9.10 -11.34
C GLY A 70 2.77 -10.07 -12.31
N ARG A 71 2.69 -11.36 -11.94
CA ARG A 71 1.97 -12.38 -12.73
C ARG A 71 0.49 -12.05 -12.90
N LEU A 72 -0.14 -11.49 -11.87
CA LEU A 72 -1.54 -11.11 -11.90
C LEU A 72 -1.77 -9.88 -12.80
N ALA A 73 -0.83 -8.93 -12.82
CA ALA A 73 -0.86 -7.74 -13.68
C ALA A 73 -0.77 -8.14 -15.15
N ASP A 74 0.12 -9.08 -15.48
CA ASP A 74 0.29 -9.60 -16.83
C ASP A 74 -0.99 -10.30 -17.33
N ARG A 75 -1.70 -11.00 -16.44
CA ARG A 75 -2.92 -11.76 -16.79
C ARG A 75 -4.19 -10.91 -16.84
N PHE A 76 -4.40 -10.01 -15.89
CA PHE A 76 -5.65 -9.26 -15.72
C PHE A 76 -5.56 -7.80 -16.16
N GLY A 77 -4.36 -7.34 -16.49
CA GLY A 77 -4.06 -5.97 -16.91
C GLY A 77 -3.71 -5.05 -15.74
N PRO A 78 -2.73 -4.14 -15.93
CA PRO A 78 -2.16 -3.32 -14.84
C PRO A 78 -3.16 -2.36 -14.22
N ARG A 79 -4.10 -1.82 -14.99
CA ARG A 79 -5.11 -0.86 -14.50
C ARG A 79 -6.06 -1.49 -13.47
N ARG A 80 -6.55 -2.71 -13.74
CA ARG A 80 -7.48 -3.41 -12.84
C ARG A 80 -6.78 -3.81 -11.56
N LEU A 81 -5.53 -4.26 -11.68
CA LEU A 81 -4.74 -4.64 -10.52
C LEU A 81 -4.41 -3.44 -9.63
N PHE A 82 -4.02 -2.30 -10.23
CA PHE A 82 -3.77 -1.08 -9.46
C PHE A 82 -5.00 -0.61 -8.68
N LEU A 83 -6.19 -0.64 -9.29
CA LEU A 83 -7.44 -0.29 -8.62
C LEU A 83 -7.79 -1.29 -7.50
N PHE A 84 -7.54 -2.58 -7.71
CA PHE A 84 -7.73 -3.60 -6.69
C PHE A 84 -6.79 -3.40 -5.49
N GLY A 85 -5.50 -3.20 -5.72
CA GLY A 85 -4.53 -2.90 -4.66
C GLY A 85 -4.90 -1.64 -3.90
N MET A 86 -5.31 -0.58 -4.61
CA MET A 86 -5.79 0.66 -3.99
C MET A 86 -6.99 0.42 -3.06
N LEU A 87 -7.92 -0.44 -3.46
CA LEU A 87 -9.07 -0.82 -2.62
C LEU A 87 -8.62 -1.59 -1.37
N VAL A 88 -7.70 -2.55 -1.53
CA VAL A 88 -7.13 -3.33 -0.42
C VAL A 88 -6.42 -2.41 0.58
N VAL A 89 -5.56 -1.51 0.10
CA VAL A 89 -4.87 -0.51 0.93
C VAL A 89 -5.87 0.39 1.66
N ALA A 90 -6.90 0.88 0.97
CA ALA A 90 -7.92 1.72 1.58
C ALA A 90 -8.68 1.00 2.71
N LEU A 91 -9.07 -0.26 2.49
CA LEU A 91 -9.72 -1.07 3.51
C LEU A 91 -8.79 -1.39 4.68
N ALA A 92 -7.54 -1.73 4.39
CA ALA A 92 -6.54 -2.00 5.43
C ALA A 92 -6.32 -0.76 6.30
N CYS A 93 -6.17 0.43 5.72
CA CYS A 93 -6.06 1.69 6.45
C CYS A 93 -7.31 2.00 7.29
N ALA A 94 -8.51 1.64 6.81
CA ALA A 94 -9.75 1.86 7.56
C ALA A 94 -9.91 0.91 8.74
N ILE A 95 -9.45 -0.34 8.61
CA ILE A 95 -9.68 -1.40 9.61
C ILE A 95 -8.56 -1.45 10.66
N THR A 96 -7.31 -1.19 10.27
CA THR A 96 -6.13 -1.31 11.15
C THR A 96 -6.20 -0.44 12.43
N PRO A 97 -6.74 0.79 12.43
CA PRO A 97 -6.86 1.61 13.65
C PRO A 97 -7.76 0.97 14.73
N PHE A 98 -8.69 0.10 14.33
CA PHE A 98 -9.59 -0.60 15.26
C PHE A 98 -8.97 -1.92 15.79
N ALA A 99 -7.71 -2.20 15.46
CA ALA A 99 -7.01 -3.38 15.92
C ALA A 99 -6.77 -3.33 17.44
N GLY A 100 -7.53 -4.10 18.21
CA GLY A 100 -7.36 -4.24 19.66
C GLY A 100 -6.16 -5.09 20.10
N SER A 101 -5.33 -5.56 19.17
CA SER A 101 -4.16 -6.41 19.49
C SER A 101 -2.98 -6.10 18.58
N PHE A 102 -1.77 -6.29 19.12
CA PHE A 102 -0.52 -6.14 18.37
C PHE A 102 -0.46 -7.05 17.14
N ALA A 103 -0.96 -8.28 17.24
CA ALA A 103 -1.04 -9.21 16.12
C ALA A 103 -1.96 -8.69 15.00
N ALA A 104 -3.08 -8.05 15.34
CA ALA A 104 -3.97 -7.44 14.36
C ALA A 104 -3.33 -6.23 13.66
N VAL A 105 -2.49 -5.45 14.36
CA VAL A 105 -1.68 -4.41 13.71
C VAL A 105 -0.72 -5.02 12.69
N CYS A 106 -0.01 -6.09 13.04
CA CYS A 106 0.86 -6.82 12.10
C CYS A 106 0.08 -7.40 10.90
N ALA A 107 -1.13 -7.94 11.12
CA ALA A 107 -1.98 -8.42 10.04
C ALA A 107 -2.41 -7.27 9.10
N GLY A 108 -2.75 -6.11 9.65
CA GLY A 108 -3.01 -4.90 8.87
C GLY A 108 -1.81 -4.50 8.00
N ARG A 109 -0.58 -4.68 8.50
CA ARG A 109 0.64 -4.44 7.73
C ARG A 109 0.82 -5.39 6.56
N VAL A 110 0.48 -6.66 6.73
CA VAL A 110 0.49 -7.64 5.64
C VAL A 110 -0.50 -7.23 4.56
N ALA A 111 -1.69 -6.73 4.94
CA ALA A 111 -2.67 -6.25 3.97
C ALA A 111 -2.21 -4.99 3.21
N LEU A 112 -1.50 -4.06 3.87
CA LEU A 112 -0.92 -2.87 3.21
C LEU A 112 0.20 -3.19 2.21
N ALA A 113 0.83 -4.37 2.33
CA ALA A 113 1.95 -4.77 1.47
C ALA A 113 1.51 -5.23 0.07
N ILE A 114 0.20 -5.42 -0.11
CA ILE A 114 -0.46 -5.95 -1.31
C ILE A 114 -0.98 -4.80 -2.19
#